data_AF-A2BYA1-F1
#
_entry.id   AF-A2BYA1-F1
#
_cell.length_a   1.000
_cell.length_b   1.000
_cell.length_c   1.000
_cell.angle_alpha   90.00
_cell.angle_beta   90.00
_cell.angle_gamma   90.00
#
_symmetry.space_group_name_H-M   'P 1'
#
loop_
_entity.id
_entity.type
_entity.pdbx_description
1 polymer ?
#
loop_
_entity_poly.entity_id
_entity_poly.type
_entity_poly.pdbx_seq_one_letter_code
_entity_poly.pdbx_strand_id
1 'polypeptide(L)' 'MEDLFFSSNQITKKDTIDSYFECISECSIVDGHQECITRCVEIHLKGGNKNE' A
#
# COMPACT_ATOMS: atom_id res chain seq x y z
N MET A 1 -12.10 -16.77 -17.29
CA MET A 1 -12.19 -16.87 -15.81
C MET A 1 -10.79 -17.24 -15.34
N GLU A 2 -9.86 -16.35 -15.64
CA GLU A 2 -8.51 -16.29 -15.10
C GLU A 2 -8.65 -15.46 -13.80
N ASP A 3 -8.12 -15.78 -12.61
CA ASP A 3 -6.81 -16.28 -12.24
C ASP A 3 -6.90 -16.85 -10.81
N LEU A 4 -7.17 -18.14 -10.63
CA LEU A 4 -7.26 -18.75 -9.29
C LEU A 4 -5.95 -19.32 -8.75
N PHE A 5 -4.79 -19.05 -9.36
CA PHE A 5 -3.58 -19.77 -8.98
C PHE A 5 -2.26 -18.98 -9.16
N PHE A 6 -2.22 -17.70 -8.82
CA PHE A 6 -0.94 -16.99 -8.73
C PHE A 6 -0.48 -16.83 -7.28
N SER A 7 0.08 -17.93 -6.76
CA SER A 7 1.18 -17.93 -5.78
C SER A 7 0.93 -17.11 -4.51
N SER A 8 0.54 -17.77 -3.43
CA SER A 8 0.27 -17.20 -2.10
C SER A 8 1.40 -16.36 -1.47
N ASN A 9 2.57 -16.23 -2.11
CA ASN A 9 3.67 -15.34 -1.71
C ASN A 9 3.87 -14.12 -2.63
N GLN A 10 3.28 -14.09 -3.82
CA GLN A 10 3.31 -12.93 -4.74
C GLN A 10 2.09 -12.04 -4.57
N ILE A 11 0.97 -12.60 -4.09
CA ILE A 11 -0.25 -11.88 -3.72
C ILE A 11 0.09 -10.77 -2.72
N THR A 12 0.87 -11.08 -1.67
CA THR A 12 1.15 -10.11 -0.59
C THR A 12 1.92 -8.86 -1.02
N LYS A 13 2.91 -8.98 -1.92
CA LYS A 13 3.70 -7.83 -2.41
C LYS A 13 2.99 -7.01 -3.48
N LYS A 14 2.26 -7.69 -4.37
CA LYS A 14 1.50 -7.02 -5.42
C LYS A 14 0.30 -6.27 -4.81
N ASP A 15 -0.41 -6.88 -3.86
CA ASP A 15 -1.46 -6.21 -3.09
C ASP A 15 -0.92 -5.00 -2.31
N THR A 16 0.26 -5.09 -1.68
CA THR A 16 0.79 -3.92 -0.95
C THR A 16 1.11 -2.74 -1.85
N ILE A 17 1.59 -2.98 -3.08
CA ILE A 17 1.82 -1.90 -4.05
C ILE A 17 0.50 -1.33 -4.57
N ASP A 18 -0.48 -2.19 -4.90
CA ASP A 18 -1.77 -1.77 -5.45
C ASP A 18 -2.56 -0.97 -4.38
N SER A 19 -2.56 -1.42 -3.12
CA SER A 19 -3.16 -0.65 -2.01
C SER A 19 -2.43 0.65 -1.69
N TYR A 20 -1.10 0.73 -1.90
CA TYR A 20 -0.38 2.00 -1.77
C TYR A 20 -0.87 3.03 -2.79
N PHE A 21 -1.07 2.63 -4.04
CA PHE A 21 -1.57 3.50 -5.11
C PHE A 21 -3.00 3.96 -4.85
N GLU A 22 -3.86 3.09 -4.32
CA GLU A 22 -5.21 3.45 -3.89
C GLU A 22 -5.15 4.52 -2.78
N CYS A 23 -4.35 4.28 -1.73
CA CYS A 23 -4.20 5.19 -0.60
C CYS A 23 -3.72 6.60 -1.01
N ILE A 24 -2.69 6.71 -1.86
CA ILE A 24 -2.19 8.04 -2.27
C ILE A 24 -3.16 8.76 -3.21
N SER A 25 -4.02 8.04 -3.92
CA SER A 25 -5.03 8.63 -4.80
C SER A 25 -6.14 9.33 -4.02
N GLU A 26 -6.35 8.93 -2.77
CA GLU A 26 -7.29 9.58 -1.84
C GLU A 26 -6.67 10.80 -1.13
N CYS A 27 -5.35 10.97 -1.21
CA CYS A 27 -4.68 12.13 -0.60
C CYS A 27 -5.04 13.43 -1.34
N SER A 28 -5.58 14.39 -0.59
CA SER A 28 -5.79 15.76 -1.09
C SER A 28 -4.46 16.39 -1.51
N ILE A 29 -4.44 16.99 -2.71
CA ILE A 29 -3.28 17.72 -3.26
C ILE A 29 -3.05 19.06 -2.53
N VAL A 30 -4.08 19.59 -1.86
CA VAL A 30 -4.03 20.83 -1.08
C VAL A 30 -3.62 20.52 0.36
N ASP A 31 -2.71 21.35 0.91
CA ASP A 31 -2.12 21.38 2.28
C ASP A 31 -2.38 20.13 3.16
N GLY A 32 -1.31 19.37 3.47
CA GLY A 32 -1.40 18.08 4.20
C GLY A 32 -1.14 16.83 3.34
N HIS A 33 -0.94 16.99 2.03
CA HIS A 33 -0.58 15.92 1.10
C HIS A 33 0.65 15.11 1.55
N GLN A 34 1.66 15.78 2.13
CA GLN A 34 2.88 15.13 2.62
C GLN A 34 2.61 14.20 3.81
N GLU A 35 1.73 14.58 4.73
CA GLU A 35 1.37 13.74 5.88
C GLU A 35 0.59 12.50 5.42
N CYS A 36 -0.37 12.69 4.51
CA CYS A 36 -1.16 11.61 3.93
C CYS A 36 -0.28 10.59 3.19
N ILE A 37 0.61 11.04 2.30
CA ILE A 37 1.55 10.15 1.60
C ILE A 37 2.47 9.42 2.59
N THR A 38 2.97 10.12 3.62
CA THR A 38 3.84 9.51 4.64
C THR A 38 3.14 8.33 5.31
N ARG A 39 1.87 8.50 5.71
CA ARG A 39 1.05 7.41 6.26
C ARG A 39 0.87 6.25 5.29
N CYS A 40 0.55 6.52 4.02
CA CYS A 40 0.41 5.46 3.01
C CYS A 40 1.70 4.66 2.82
N VAL A 41 2.86 5.32 2.82
CA VAL A 41 4.17 4.64 2.75
C VAL A 41 4.43 3.79 4.00
N GLU A 42 4.13 4.30 5.19
CA GLU A 42 4.33 3.56 6.44
C GLU A 42 3.45 2.31 6.56
N ILE A 43 2.20 2.39 6.08
CA ILE A 43 1.23 1.29 6.12
C ILE A 43 1.55 0.24 5.05
N HIS A 44 1.83 0.66 3.81
CA HIS A 44 1.86 -0.25 2.66
C HIS A 44 3.27 -0.63 2.17
N LEU A 45 4.30 0.19 2.41
CA LEU A 45 5.63 -0.03 1.81
C LEU A 45 6.74 -0.27 2.85
N LYS A 46 6.65 0.35 4.03
CA LYS A 46 7.68 0.22 5.08
C LYS A 46 7.69 -1.16 5.74
N GLY A 47 6.75 -2.04 5.39
CA GLY A 47 6.63 -3.39 5.94
C GLY A 47 6.62 -3.31 7.45
N GLY A 48 5.50 -2.83 8.02
CA GLY A 48 5.36 -2.42 9.42
C GLY A 48 6.37 -3.11 10.33
N ASN A 49 7.30 -2.33 10.88
CA ASN A 49 8.15 -2.76 11.99
C ASN A 49 7.22 -2.95 13.20
N LYS A 50 6.47 -4.06 13.20
CA LYS A 50 5.94 -4.68 14.41
C LYS A 50 7.15 -5.30 15.10
N ASN A 51 7.92 -4.45 15.78
CA ASN A 51 8.70 -4.93 16.91
C ASN A 51 7.71 -5.04 18.07
N GLU A 52 7.05 -6.19 18.18
CA GLU A 52 6.66 -6.83 19.44
C GLU A 52 6.24 -8.28 19.17
#